data_AF-A0A0F9HB57-F1
#
_entry.id   AF-A0A0F9HB57-F1
#
_cell.length_a   1.000
_cell.length_b   1.000
_cell.length_c   1.000
_cell.angle_alpha   90.00
_cell.angle_beta   90.00
_cell.angle_gamma   90.00
#
_symmetry.space_group_name_H-M   'P 1'
#
loop_
_entity.id
_entity.type
_entity.pdbx_description
1 polymer ?
#
loop_
_entity_poly.entity_id
_entity_poly.type
_entity_poly.pdbx_seq_one_letter_code
_entity_poly.pdbx_strand_id
1 'polypeptide(L)'
;YEPRIFDEVMDWLVANGSWIDIQRLRGILRDKDKTTMNLTGAVAAFLMREADERKWKNLSRSCRSQEFDGSGGGQPLFCEKGGNAHPISNKPDPDFLSYGLNRPQMRPRRMTRQVPITSHNTLRFLLKAIFGLGSRAECLVYLLTHDGGHPSEVAKAIGISVRATQDALIELSRSGLVLTRVLGKRKIEYWISHERWWEFLSKASITETEKPIWIDWVALYSALSKVWVALNEIEKEGITDYMRSSKLRDSLDLVGSGFTRSGLDIPPLPGREVRPEAYEKAFEAFIIKIFGAR
;
A
#
# COMPACT_ATOMS: atom_id res chain seq x y z
N TYR A 1 -1.86 3.04 18.27
CA TYR A 1 -2.17 4.10 17.33
C TYR A 1 -3.66 4.09 17.04
N GLU A 2 -4.22 5.22 16.63
CA GLU A 2 -5.63 5.63 16.77
C GLU A 2 -6.68 4.62 16.27
N PRO A 3 -7.49 4.01 17.16
CA PRO A 3 -8.54 3.05 16.78
C PRO A 3 -9.58 3.61 15.81
N ARG A 4 -9.86 4.93 15.88
CA ARG A 4 -10.87 5.58 15.03
C ARG A 4 -10.48 5.61 13.56
N ILE A 5 -9.20 5.80 13.24
CA ILE A 5 -8.72 5.80 11.86
C ILE A 5 -8.82 4.38 11.29
N PHE A 6 -8.44 3.38 12.09
CA PHE A 6 -8.59 1.98 11.69
C PHE A 6 -10.06 1.63 11.40
N ASP A 7 -10.98 2.04 12.28
CA ASP A 7 -12.41 1.78 12.08
C ASP A 7 -12.97 2.48 10.84
N GLU A 8 -12.46 3.66 10.48
CA GLU A 8 -12.84 4.35 9.23
C GLU A 8 -12.34 3.59 7.99
N VAL A 9 -11.11 3.06 8.02
CA VAL A 9 -10.58 2.20 6.94
C VAL A 9 -11.45 0.96 6.77
N MET A 10 -11.87 0.36 7.87
CA MET A 10 -12.75 -0.81 7.87
C MET A 10 -14.14 -0.47 7.33
N ASP A 11 -14.72 0.67 7.71
CA ASP A 11 -15.99 1.17 7.15
C ASP A 11 -15.89 1.37 5.62
N TRP A 12 -14.76 1.93 5.16
CA TRP A 12 -14.50 2.10 3.75
C TRP A 12 -14.38 0.77 3.02
N LEU A 13 -13.73 -0.23 3.61
CA LEU A 13 -13.64 -1.56 3.04
C LEU A 13 -14.99 -2.28 2.98
N VAL A 14 -15.91 -2.03 3.92
CA VAL A 14 -17.28 -2.54 3.83
C VAL A 14 -18.00 -1.96 2.62
N ALA A 15 -17.91 -0.65 2.41
CA ALA A 15 -18.61 0.03 1.31
C ALA A 15 -17.96 -0.18 -0.07
N ASN A 16 -16.63 -0.22 -0.14
CA ASN A 16 -15.84 -0.17 -1.37
C ASN A 16 -14.94 -1.38 -1.59
N GLY A 17 -15.04 -2.39 -0.71
CA GLY A 17 -14.18 -3.58 -0.73
C GLY A 17 -14.26 -4.36 -2.03
N SER A 18 -15.35 -4.26 -2.80
CA SER A 18 -15.50 -4.85 -4.13
C SER A 18 -14.40 -4.42 -5.12
N TRP A 19 -13.82 -3.22 -4.96
CA TRP A 19 -12.74 -2.70 -5.81
C TRP A 19 -11.34 -3.22 -5.49
N ILE A 20 -11.19 -3.92 -4.37
CA ILE A 20 -9.90 -4.51 -3.98
C ILE A 20 -9.64 -5.77 -4.81
N ASP A 21 -8.52 -5.79 -5.52
CA ASP A 21 -8.05 -6.98 -6.22
C ASP A 21 -7.35 -7.91 -5.23
N ILE A 22 -7.96 -9.06 -4.95
CA ILE A 22 -7.43 -10.05 -3.99
C ILE A 22 -6.12 -10.68 -4.50
N GLN A 23 -5.94 -10.85 -5.81
CA GLN A 23 -4.71 -11.42 -6.36
C GLN A 23 -3.55 -10.44 -6.21
N ARG A 24 -3.80 -9.16 -6.51
CA ARG A 24 -2.83 -8.09 -6.26
C ARG A 24 -2.50 -7.97 -4.78
N LEU A 25 -3.50 -8.03 -3.90
CA LEU A 25 -3.30 -7.98 -2.46
C LEU A 25 -2.42 -9.14 -1.97
N ARG A 26 -2.64 -10.37 -2.45
CA ARG A 26 -1.75 -11.50 -2.16
C ARG A 26 -0.33 -11.28 -2.65
N GLY A 27 -0.16 -10.69 -3.84
CA GLY A 27 1.14 -10.30 -4.38
C GLY A 27 1.90 -9.36 -3.43
N ILE A 28 1.20 -8.36 -2.88
CA ILE A 28 1.76 -7.41 -1.90
C ILE A 28 2.12 -8.08 -0.57
N LEU A 29 1.32 -9.06 -0.15
CA LEU A 29 1.47 -9.74 1.14
C LEU A 29 2.60 -10.77 1.18
N ARG A 30 3.08 -11.25 0.04
CA ARG A 30 4.03 -12.39 -0.05
C ARG A 30 5.26 -12.24 0.84
N ASP A 31 5.78 -11.03 0.97
CA ASP A 31 7.04 -10.74 1.66
C ASP A 31 6.78 -9.97 2.97
N LYS A 32 5.57 -10.05 3.53
CA LYS A 32 5.16 -9.39 4.77
C LYS A 32 5.31 -10.32 5.99
N ASP A 33 5.50 -9.71 7.15
CA ASP A 33 5.69 -10.42 8.41
C ASP A 33 4.39 -11.04 8.92
N LYS A 34 4.52 -11.91 9.93
CA LYS A 34 3.38 -12.64 10.51
C LYS A 34 2.33 -11.69 11.09
N THR A 35 2.75 -10.57 11.68
CA THR A 35 1.83 -9.57 12.26
C THR A 35 0.96 -8.94 11.18
N THR A 36 1.56 -8.48 10.07
CA THR A 36 0.81 -7.93 8.93
C THR A 36 -0.12 -8.98 8.32
N MET A 37 0.34 -10.22 8.20
CA MET A 37 -0.48 -11.33 7.70
C MET A 37 -1.68 -11.59 8.61
N ASN A 38 -1.48 -11.75 9.91
CA ASN A 38 -2.56 -11.99 10.87
C ASN A 38 -3.57 -10.84 10.89
N LEU A 39 -3.11 -9.59 10.89
CA LEU A 39 -4.00 -8.42 10.81
C LEU A 39 -4.81 -8.42 9.52
N THR A 40 -4.19 -8.70 8.38
CA THR A 40 -4.90 -8.78 7.10
C THR A 40 -5.91 -9.92 7.09
N GLY A 41 -5.58 -11.05 7.71
CA GLY A 41 -6.47 -12.19 7.89
C GLY A 41 -7.69 -11.85 8.75
N ALA A 42 -7.49 -11.15 9.86
CA ALA A 42 -8.55 -10.65 10.73
C ALA A 42 -9.48 -9.66 10.01
N VAL A 43 -8.90 -8.71 9.26
CA VAL A 43 -9.68 -7.77 8.43
C VAL A 43 -10.51 -8.53 7.39
N ALA A 44 -9.94 -9.52 6.72
CA ALA A 44 -10.66 -10.34 5.76
C ALA A 44 -11.78 -11.16 6.44
N ALA A 45 -11.56 -11.70 7.64
CA ALA A 45 -12.59 -12.41 8.41
C ALA A 45 -13.76 -11.48 8.77
N PHE A 46 -13.48 -10.27 9.24
CA PHE A 46 -14.50 -9.25 9.48
C PHE A 46 -15.29 -8.92 8.20
N LEU A 47 -14.61 -8.75 7.07
CA LEU A 47 -15.24 -8.44 5.78
C LEU A 47 -16.05 -9.60 5.20
N MET A 48 -15.80 -10.85 5.63
CA MET A 48 -16.68 -11.97 5.28
C MET A 48 -18.05 -11.82 5.93
N ARG A 49 -18.10 -11.31 7.16
CA ARG A 49 -19.35 -11.08 7.89
C ARG A 49 -20.08 -9.82 7.42
N GLU A 50 -19.34 -8.72 7.26
CA GLU A 50 -19.94 -7.40 6.99
C GLU A 50 -20.11 -7.08 5.51
N ALA A 51 -19.47 -7.82 4.59
CA ALA A 51 -19.49 -7.54 3.16
C ALA A 51 -19.70 -8.82 2.30
N ASP A 52 -18.64 -9.34 1.66
CA ASP A 52 -18.73 -10.44 0.69
C ASP A 52 -17.90 -11.65 1.16
N GLU A 53 -18.58 -12.65 1.72
CA GLU A 53 -17.92 -13.88 2.19
C GLU A 53 -17.09 -14.55 1.10
N ARG A 54 -17.64 -14.69 -0.12
CA ARG A 54 -16.99 -15.45 -1.20
C ARG A 54 -15.67 -14.82 -1.60
N LYS A 55 -15.62 -13.49 -1.63
CA LYS A 55 -14.41 -12.73 -1.96
C LYS A 55 -13.31 -12.88 -0.92
N TRP A 56 -13.66 -12.72 0.37
CA TRP A 56 -12.68 -12.56 1.44
C TRP A 56 -12.24 -13.87 2.09
N LYS A 57 -13.06 -14.93 2.01
CA LYS A 57 -12.82 -16.23 2.65
C LYS A 57 -11.45 -16.84 2.37
N ASN A 58 -11.05 -16.88 1.11
CA ASN A 58 -9.77 -17.48 0.74
C ASN A 58 -8.57 -16.64 1.21
N LEU A 59 -8.72 -15.31 1.28
CA LEU A 59 -7.67 -14.44 1.80
C LEU A 59 -7.53 -14.57 3.32
N SER A 60 -8.66 -14.56 4.03
CA SER A 60 -8.73 -14.78 5.48
C SER A 60 -8.02 -16.07 5.87
N ARG A 61 -8.29 -17.17 5.18
CA ARG A 61 -7.64 -18.46 5.40
C ARG A 61 -6.15 -18.46 5.09
N SER A 62 -5.75 -17.91 3.94
CA SER A 62 -4.33 -17.92 3.53
C SER A 62 -3.43 -17.07 4.43
N CYS A 63 -3.99 -16.08 5.12
CA CYS A 63 -3.23 -15.19 5.99
C CYS A 63 -3.12 -15.70 7.44
N ARG A 64 -3.78 -16.82 7.77
CA ARG A 64 -3.73 -17.40 9.11
C ARG A 64 -2.39 -18.12 9.30
N SER A 65 -1.51 -17.57 10.14
CA SER A 65 -0.18 -18.15 10.36
C SER A 65 -0.18 -19.33 11.33
N GLN A 66 -1.01 -19.29 12.39
CA GLN A 66 -1.28 -20.36 13.36
C GLN A 66 -2.70 -20.14 13.93
N GLU A 67 -3.39 -21.22 14.31
CA GLU A 67 -4.65 -21.09 15.05
C GLU A 67 -4.33 -20.55 16.45
N PHE A 68 -4.93 -19.40 16.79
CA PHE A 68 -4.89 -18.90 18.14
C PHE A 68 -5.79 -19.80 19.00
N ASP A 69 -5.19 -20.48 19.97
CA ASP A 69 -5.86 -21.46 20.84
C ASP A 69 -6.79 -20.82 21.89
N GLY A 70 -6.88 -19.49 21.92
CA GLY A 70 -7.71 -18.75 22.87
C GLY A 70 -7.05 -18.52 24.23
N SER A 71 -5.90 -19.14 24.51
CA SER A 71 -5.17 -18.97 25.76
C SER A 71 -4.45 -17.62 25.76
N GLY A 72 -4.85 -16.69 26.62
CA GLY A 72 -4.11 -15.43 26.83
C GLY A 72 -4.71 -14.17 26.20
N GLY A 73 -5.98 -14.20 25.77
CA GLY A 73 -6.73 -12.99 25.43
C GLY A 73 -6.30 -12.25 24.14
N GLY A 74 -5.21 -12.67 23.50
CA GLY A 74 -4.63 -12.05 22.31
C GLY A 74 -3.80 -10.81 22.62
N GLN A 75 -2.90 -10.44 21.71
CA GLN A 75 -2.10 -9.22 21.85
C GLN A 75 -2.95 -7.98 21.52
N PRO A 76 -2.84 -6.87 22.26
CA PRO A 76 -3.53 -5.64 21.93
C PRO A 76 -3.24 -5.18 20.49
N LEU A 77 -4.29 -4.89 19.72
CA LEU A 77 -4.15 -4.42 18.33
C LEU A 77 -3.57 -3.00 18.26
N PHE A 78 -3.84 -2.19 19.28
CA PHE A 78 -3.46 -0.79 19.32
C PHE A 78 -2.52 -0.52 20.49
N CYS A 79 -1.59 0.41 20.32
CA CYS A 79 -0.83 1.03 21.40
C CYS A 79 -1.34 2.45 21.69
N GLU A 80 -1.09 2.99 22.87
CA GLU A 80 -1.27 4.41 23.18
C GLU A 80 -0.10 5.24 22.63
N LYS A 81 -0.21 6.57 22.72
CA LYS A 81 0.84 7.48 22.21
C LYS A 81 2.20 7.28 22.89
N GLY A 82 2.21 6.84 24.15
CA GLY A 82 3.43 6.53 24.90
C GLY A 82 3.94 5.10 24.70
N GLY A 83 3.54 4.41 23.63
CA GLY A 83 4.01 3.05 23.32
C GLY A 83 3.35 1.94 24.15
N ASN A 84 2.70 2.27 25.27
CA ASN A 84 1.96 1.31 26.10
C ASN A 84 0.86 0.61 25.30
N ALA A 85 0.62 -0.67 25.58
CA ALA A 85 -0.45 -1.40 24.92
C ALA A 85 -1.83 -0.83 25.31
N HIS A 86 -2.75 -0.70 24.36
CA HIS A 86 -4.12 -0.31 24.65
C HIS A 86 -4.76 -1.36 25.59
N PRO A 87 -5.61 -0.97 26.55
CA PRO A 87 -6.27 -1.91 27.44
C PRO A 87 -6.92 -3.08 26.68
N ILE A 88 -6.62 -4.31 27.15
CA ILE A 88 -7.22 -5.54 26.66
C ILE A 88 -8.73 -5.47 26.90
N SER A 89 -9.50 -5.74 25.86
CA SER A 89 -10.95 -5.79 25.98
C SER A 89 -11.39 -7.13 26.56
N ASN A 90 -12.26 -7.07 27.57
CA ASN A 90 -12.96 -8.25 28.13
C ASN A 90 -14.06 -8.78 27.19
N LYS A 91 -14.42 -8.01 26.15
CA LYS A 91 -15.37 -8.41 25.10
C LYS A 91 -14.72 -8.19 23.74
N PRO A 92 -13.69 -8.99 23.41
CA PRO A 92 -12.92 -8.80 22.20
C PRO A 92 -13.76 -9.13 20.95
N ASP A 93 -13.41 -8.49 19.83
CA ASP A 93 -13.97 -8.83 18.54
C ASP A 93 -13.55 -10.25 18.13
N PRO A 94 -14.49 -11.17 17.86
CA PRO A 94 -14.16 -12.57 17.59
C PRO A 94 -13.35 -12.76 16.30
N ASP A 95 -13.55 -11.90 15.29
CA ASP A 95 -12.84 -12.04 14.02
C ASP A 95 -11.35 -11.72 14.22
N PHE A 96 -11.06 -10.67 14.99
CA PHE A 96 -9.68 -10.29 15.32
C PHE A 96 -9.03 -11.24 16.32
N LEU A 97 -9.79 -11.67 17.34
CA LEU A 97 -9.29 -12.60 18.35
C LEU A 97 -8.86 -13.94 17.73
N SER A 98 -9.58 -14.43 16.71
CA SER A 98 -9.21 -15.66 16.00
C SER A 98 -7.85 -15.62 15.28
N TYR A 99 -7.26 -14.42 15.15
CA TYR A 99 -5.91 -14.18 14.64
C TYR A 99 -4.94 -13.71 15.73
N GLY A 100 -5.31 -13.88 17.00
CA GLY A 100 -4.52 -13.51 18.17
C GLY A 100 -4.48 -12.01 18.45
N LEU A 101 -5.41 -11.22 17.90
CA LEU A 101 -5.46 -9.76 18.06
C LEU A 101 -6.64 -9.35 18.95
N ASN A 102 -6.34 -8.66 20.06
CA ASN A 102 -7.35 -8.13 20.96
C ASN A 102 -7.72 -6.70 20.58
N ARG A 103 -9.00 -6.49 20.29
CA ARG A 103 -9.64 -5.17 20.20
C ARG A 103 -11.08 -5.27 20.71
N PRO A 104 -11.69 -4.17 21.18
CA PRO A 104 -13.13 -4.14 21.41
C PRO A 104 -13.91 -4.47 20.13
N GLN A 105 -15.10 -5.06 20.30
CA GLN A 105 -16.00 -5.38 19.20
C GLN A 105 -16.19 -4.18 18.26
N MET A 106 -15.94 -4.41 16.97
CA MET A 106 -16.09 -3.38 15.96
C MET A 106 -17.53 -3.38 15.42
N ARG A 107 -18.10 -2.19 15.22
CA ARG A 107 -19.30 -2.01 14.41
C ARG A 107 -19.03 -0.93 13.35
N PRO A 108 -19.21 -1.24 12.05
CA PRO A 108 -19.03 -0.23 11.00
C PRO A 108 -20.06 0.89 11.20
N ARG A 109 -19.61 2.14 11.05
CA ARG A 109 -20.46 3.34 11.21
C ARG A 109 -21.41 3.52 10.03
N ARG A 110 -21.06 2.93 8.88
CA ARG A 110 -21.75 3.02 7.59
C ARG A 110 -21.92 4.45 7.13
N MET A 111 -20.89 5.27 7.35
CA MET A 111 -20.86 6.68 6.94
C MET A 111 -20.05 6.86 5.64
N THR A 112 -19.26 5.86 5.26
CA THR A 112 -18.48 5.90 4.03
C THR A 112 -19.38 5.94 2.79
N ARG A 113 -19.02 6.81 1.85
CA ARG A 113 -19.64 6.87 0.52
C ARG A 113 -18.95 5.94 -0.47
N GLN A 114 -19.68 5.57 -1.52
CA GLN A 114 -19.09 4.86 -2.64
C GLN A 114 -18.03 5.74 -3.34
N VAL A 115 -16.99 5.09 -3.88
CA VAL A 115 -15.97 5.79 -4.67
C VAL A 115 -16.62 6.45 -5.89
N PRO A 116 -16.40 7.76 -6.12
CA PRO A 116 -16.92 8.45 -7.30
C PRO A 116 -16.08 8.07 -8.54
N ILE A 117 -16.41 6.95 -9.19
CA ILE A 117 -15.63 6.30 -10.29
C ILE A 117 -15.29 7.26 -11.44
N THR A 118 -16.12 8.26 -11.70
CA THR A 118 -15.93 9.21 -12.80
C THR A 118 -15.09 10.43 -12.42
N SER A 119 -14.53 10.48 -11.21
CA SER A 119 -13.63 11.56 -10.78
C SER A 119 -12.23 11.35 -11.35
N HIS A 120 -11.57 12.44 -11.75
CA HIS A 120 -10.19 12.43 -12.28
C HIS A 120 -9.21 11.70 -11.35
N ASN A 121 -9.35 11.88 -10.03
CA ASN A 121 -8.48 11.27 -9.02
C ASN A 121 -8.75 9.78 -8.78
N THR A 122 -9.73 9.19 -9.47
CA THR A 122 -10.16 7.80 -9.28
C THR A 122 -9.91 6.93 -10.51
N LEU A 123 -9.00 7.33 -11.40
CA LEU A 123 -8.64 6.62 -12.64
C LEU A 123 -8.50 5.10 -12.47
N ARG A 124 -7.85 4.62 -11.40
CA ARG A 124 -7.71 3.17 -11.13
C ARG A 124 -9.06 2.48 -10.94
N PHE A 125 -10.02 3.12 -10.29
CA PHE A 125 -11.37 2.59 -10.14
C PHE A 125 -12.14 2.62 -11.46
N LEU A 126 -12.01 3.69 -12.25
CA LEU A 126 -12.58 3.79 -13.59
C LEU A 126 -12.12 2.64 -14.48
N LEU A 127 -10.81 2.40 -14.54
CA LEU A 127 -10.25 1.33 -15.38
C LEU A 127 -10.67 -0.06 -14.88
N LYS A 128 -10.83 -0.25 -13.57
CA LYS A 128 -11.40 -1.48 -13.00
C LYS A 128 -12.87 -1.68 -13.37
N ALA A 129 -13.64 -0.60 -13.46
CA ALA A 129 -15.04 -0.67 -13.86
C ALA A 129 -15.18 -1.06 -15.35
N ILE A 130 -14.29 -0.58 -16.22
CA ILE A 130 -14.33 -0.83 -17.66
C ILE A 130 -13.70 -2.18 -18.03
N PHE A 131 -12.50 -2.47 -17.51
CA PHE A 131 -11.69 -3.63 -17.91
C PHE A 131 -11.76 -4.81 -16.93
N GLY A 132 -12.53 -4.65 -15.85
CA GLY A 132 -12.61 -5.59 -14.75
C GLY A 132 -11.46 -5.46 -13.75
N LEU A 133 -11.62 -6.12 -12.61
CA LEU A 133 -10.57 -6.26 -11.61
C LEU A 133 -9.49 -7.20 -12.13
N GLY A 134 -8.22 -6.77 -12.13
CA GLY A 134 -7.10 -7.62 -12.49
C GLY A 134 -5.97 -6.91 -13.22
N SER A 135 -5.08 -7.72 -13.80
CA SER A 135 -3.85 -7.28 -14.47
C SER A 135 -4.08 -6.25 -15.58
N ARG A 136 -5.14 -6.40 -16.40
CA ARG A 136 -5.40 -5.50 -17.53
C ARG A 136 -5.64 -4.05 -17.09
N ALA A 137 -6.56 -3.86 -16.15
CA ALA A 137 -6.86 -2.54 -15.59
C ALA A 137 -5.61 -1.93 -14.93
N GLU A 138 -4.88 -2.69 -14.12
CA GLU A 138 -3.68 -2.19 -13.44
C GLU A 138 -2.53 -1.86 -14.42
N CYS A 139 -2.34 -2.65 -15.48
CA CYS A 139 -1.38 -2.32 -16.54
C CYS A 139 -1.75 -1.02 -17.25
N LEU A 140 -3.02 -0.81 -17.55
CA LEU A 140 -3.48 0.45 -18.17
C LEU A 140 -3.27 1.66 -17.26
N VAL A 141 -3.52 1.54 -15.95
CA VAL A 141 -3.21 2.63 -14.99
C VAL A 141 -1.73 2.97 -15.09
N TYR A 142 -0.85 1.97 -15.06
CA TYR A 142 0.59 2.20 -15.17
C TYR A 142 0.96 2.89 -16.49
N LEU A 143 0.45 2.40 -17.63
CA LEU A 143 0.78 2.95 -18.94
C LEU A 143 0.20 4.36 -19.16
N LEU A 144 -0.87 4.74 -18.45
CA LEU A 144 -1.43 6.11 -18.47
C LEU A 144 -0.63 7.10 -17.64
N THR A 145 0.17 6.63 -16.70
CA THR A 145 1.00 7.47 -15.83
C THR A 145 2.48 7.47 -16.22
N HIS A 146 2.91 6.58 -17.10
CA HIS A 146 4.31 6.45 -17.57
C HIS A 146 4.40 6.50 -19.10
N ASP A 147 5.59 6.69 -19.65
CA ASP A 147 5.81 6.75 -21.11
C ASP A 147 5.88 5.35 -21.76
N GLY A 148 5.89 4.32 -20.93
CA GLY A 148 5.97 2.92 -21.30
C GLY A 148 6.59 2.09 -20.18
N GLY A 149 6.71 0.79 -20.39
CA GLY A 149 7.45 -0.06 -19.46
C GLY A 149 7.66 -1.47 -19.95
N HIS A 150 8.76 -2.08 -19.51
CA HIS A 150 8.98 -3.51 -19.66
C HIS A 150 8.06 -4.29 -18.71
N PRO A 151 7.54 -5.49 -19.08
CA PRO A 151 6.61 -6.25 -18.24
C PRO A 151 7.07 -6.46 -16.79
N SER A 152 8.37 -6.65 -16.54
CA SER A 152 8.91 -6.79 -15.18
C SER A 152 8.84 -5.51 -14.34
N GLU A 153 9.01 -4.35 -14.99
CA GLU A 153 8.94 -3.03 -14.34
C GLU A 153 7.48 -2.70 -14.00
N VAL A 154 6.59 -2.92 -14.97
CA VAL A 154 5.14 -2.78 -14.79
C VAL A 154 4.66 -3.68 -13.64
N ALA A 155 5.02 -4.97 -13.66
CA ALA A 155 4.64 -5.94 -12.64
C ALA A 155 5.05 -5.51 -11.23
N LYS A 156 6.29 -5.03 -11.10
CA LYS A 156 6.85 -4.54 -9.83
C LYS A 156 6.10 -3.31 -9.32
N ALA A 157 5.76 -2.37 -10.20
CA ALA A 157 5.03 -1.16 -9.83
C ALA A 157 3.58 -1.46 -9.43
N ILE A 158 2.89 -2.30 -10.20
CA ILE A 158 1.47 -2.60 -9.95
C ILE A 158 1.27 -3.66 -8.87
N GLY A 159 2.31 -4.40 -8.46
CA GLY A 159 2.23 -5.42 -7.41
C GLY A 159 1.59 -6.73 -7.88
N ILE A 160 1.80 -7.10 -9.14
CA ILE A 160 1.28 -8.34 -9.75
C ILE A 160 2.47 -9.18 -10.24
N SER A 161 2.28 -10.49 -10.43
CA SER A 161 3.34 -11.36 -10.98
C SER A 161 3.75 -10.95 -12.40
N VAL A 162 5.04 -11.07 -12.73
CA VAL A 162 5.58 -10.75 -14.06
C VAL A 162 4.85 -11.51 -15.17
N ARG A 163 4.52 -12.79 -14.96
CA ARG A 163 3.78 -13.60 -15.92
C ARG A 163 2.38 -13.03 -16.19
N ALA A 164 1.59 -12.79 -15.15
CA ALA A 164 0.24 -12.25 -15.30
C ALA A 164 0.23 -10.85 -15.91
N THR A 165 1.25 -10.04 -15.63
CA THR A 165 1.46 -8.74 -16.28
C THR A 165 1.81 -8.88 -17.75
N GLN A 166 2.74 -9.76 -18.09
CA GLN A 166 3.15 -10.02 -19.47
C GLN A 166 1.98 -10.54 -20.31
N ASP A 167 1.24 -11.53 -19.81
CA ASP A 167 0.08 -12.10 -20.49
C ASP A 167 -0.98 -11.00 -20.75
N ALA A 168 -1.26 -10.15 -19.75
CA ALA A 168 -2.19 -9.03 -19.90
C ALA A 168 -1.72 -7.98 -20.91
N LEU A 169 -0.42 -7.66 -20.94
CA LEU A 169 0.14 -6.70 -21.89
C LEU A 169 0.09 -7.24 -23.33
N ILE A 170 0.35 -8.53 -23.54
CA ILE A 170 0.21 -9.20 -24.84
C ILE A 170 -1.24 -9.18 -25.31
N GLU A 171 -2.20 -9.48 -24.41
CA GLU A 171 -3.62 -9.41 -24.75
C GLU A 171 -4.06 -7.99 -25.11
N LEU A 172 -3.65 -7.00 -24.30
CA LEU A 172 -3.96 -5.59 -24.55
C LEU A 172 -3.36 -5.11 -25.87
N SER A 173 -2.15 -5.56 -26.26
CA SER A 173 -1.52 -5.13 -27.50
C SER A 173 -2.24 -5.62 -28.76
N ARG A 174 -3.01 -6.72 -28.67
CA ARG A 174 -3.85 -7.19 -29.78
C ARG A 174 -4.94 -6.20 -30.17
N SER A 175 -5.31 -5.27 -29.28
CA SER A 175 -6.28 -4.21 -29.59
C SER A 175 -5.75 -3.14 -30.56
N GLY A 176 -4.43 -3.04 -30.72
CA GLY A 176 -3.78 -1.93 -31.44
C GLY A 176 -3.78 -0.59 -30.67
N LEU A 177 -4.39 -0.52 -29.48
CA LEU A 177 -4.37 0.66 -28.61
C LEU A 177 -3.23 0.65 -27.58
N VAL A 178 -2.68 -0.54 -27.32
CA VAL A 178 -1.42 -0.73 -26.62
C VAL A 178 -0.38 -1.18 -27.64
N LEU A 179 0.72 -0.45 -27.70
CA LEU A 179 1.75 -0.62 -28.71
C LEU A 179 3.02 -1.18 -28.08
N THR A 180 3.83 -1.83 -28.90
CA THR A 180 5.14 -2.33 -28.49
C THR A 180 6.24 -1.56 -29.21
N ARG A 181 7.34 -1.30 -28.52
CA ARG A 181 8.58 -0.78 -29.13
C ARG A 181 9.78 -1.55 -28.60
N VAL A 182 10.86 -1.59 -29.37
CA VAL A 182 12.11 -2.20 -28.94
C VAL A 182 13.03 -1.11 -28.41
N LEU A 183 13.46 -1.26 -27.14
CA LEU A 183 14.44 -0.38 -26.51
C LEU A 183 15.76 -1.13 -26.29
N GLY A 184 16.86 -0.63 -26.85
CA GLY A 184 18.21 -1.21 -26.68
C GLY A 184 18.35 -2.63 -27.24
N LYS A 185 18.99 -3.53 -26.46
CA LYS A 185 19.29 -4.93 -26.85
C LYS A 185 18.05 -5.84 -26.81
N ARG A 186 16.99 -5.50 -27.54
CA ARG A 186 15.76 -6.30 -27.70
C ARG A 186 14.81 -6.33 -26.49
N LYS A 187 14.82 -5.34 -25.60
CA LYS A 187 13.78 -5.24 -24.57
C LYS A 187 12.50 -4.70 -25.21
N ILE A 188 11.41 -5.48 -25.12
CA ILE A 188 10.10 -5.06 -25.58
C ILE A 188 9.46 -4.22 -24.47
N GLU A 189 9.22 -2.95 -24.77
CA GLU A 189 8.40 -2.07 -23.95
C GLU A 189 6.99 -1.97 -24.50
N TYR A 190 6.02 -1.90 -23.60
CA TYR A 190 4.63 -1.60 -23.93
C TYR A 190 4.35 -0.13 -23.60
N TRP A 191 3.60 0.55 -24.45
CA TRP A 191 3.24 1.95 -24.31
C TRP A 191 1.89 2.24 -24.96
N ILE A 192 1.32 3.42 -24.71
CA ILE A 192 0.04 3.86 -25.26
C ILE A 192 0.12 5.31 -25.72
N SER A 193 -0.77 5.71 -26.63
CA SER A 193 -1.02 7.14 -26.90
C SER A 193 -1.84 7.71 -25.76
N HIS A 194 -1.23 8.53 -24.89
CA HIS A 194 -1.95 9.21 -23.81
C HIS A 194 -3.08 10.06 -24.36
N GLU A 195 -2.88 10.72 -25.51
CA GLU A 195 -3.92 11.53 -26.15
C GLU A 195 -5.17 10.71 -26.47
N ARG A 196 -5.05 9.62 -27.24
CA ARG A 196 -6.22 8.80 -27.60
C ARG A 196 -6.93 8.21 -26.38
N TRP A 197 -6.17 7.83 -25.37
CA TRP A 197 -6.75 7.24 -24.16
C TRP A 197 -7.43 8.28 -23.27
N TRP A 198 -6.87 9.48 -23.14
CA TRP A 198 -7.51 10.54 -22.36
C TRP A 198 -8.73 11.10 -23.09
N GLU A 199 -8.73 11.18 -24.42
CA GLU A 199 -9.95 11.49 -25.18
C GLU A 199 -11.05 10.43 -24.95
N PHE A 200 -10.67 9.15 -24.84
CA PHE A 200 -11.61 8.08 -24.54
C PHE A 200 -12.13 8.13 -23.08
N LEU A 201 -11.25 8.41 -22.10
CA LEU A 201 -11.58 8.34 -20.67
C LEU A 201 -12.22 9.62 -20.13
N SER A 202 -11.89 10.78 -20.70
CA SER A 202 -12.40 12.09 -20.28
C SER A 202 -13.38 12.61 -21.32
N LYS A 203 -14.54 13.11 -20.88
CA LYS A 203 -15.45 13.88 -21.74
C LYS A 203 -14.92 15.30 -22.05
N ALA A 204 -13.69 15.61 -21.68
CA ALA A 204 -13.05 16.91 -21.76
C ALA A 204 -11.72 16.80 -22.51
N SER A 205 -11.30 17.88 -23.17
CA SER A 205 -10.03 17.95 -23.89
C SER A 205 -8.84 17.80 -22.95
N ILE A 206 -7.83 17.04 -23.38
CA ILE A 206 -6.53 16.85 -22.70
C ILE A 206 -5.84 18.15 -22.32
N THR A 207 -6.09 19.22 -23.09
CA THR A 207 -5.47 20.53 -22.90
C THR A 207 -5.77 21.15 -21.53
N GLU A 208 -6.78 20.68 -20.81
CA GLU A 208 -7.17 21.20 -19.49
C GLU A 208 -6.85 20.25 -18.33
N THR A 209 -6.36 19.03 -18.61
CA THR A 209 -6.24 17.99 -17.60
C THR A 209 -4.79 17.56 -17.39
N GLU A 210 -4.20 17.93 -16.26
CA GLU A 210 -2.88 17.45 -15.88
C GLU A 210 -2.87 15.92 -15.71
N LYS A 211 -1.82 15.29 -16.24
CA LYS A 211 -1.60 13.84 -16.13
C LYS A 211 -1.47 13.46 -14.65
N PRO A 212 -2.24 12.46 -14.17
CA PRO A 212 -2.10 12.02 -12.79
C PRO A 212 -0.71 11.46 -12.52
N ILE A 213 -0.17 11.81 -11.36
CA ILE A 213 1.13 11.34 -10.89
C ILE A 213 0.98 9.92 -10.33
N TRP A 214 1.85 9.01 -10.75
CA TRP A 214 1.90 7.69 -10.15
C TRP A 214 2.60 7.75 -8.79
N ILE A 215 1.88 7.35 -7.75
CA ILE A 215 2.46 7.13 -6.43
C ILE A 215 2.57 5.61 -6.18
N ASP A 216 3.79 5.11 -6.03
CA ASP A 216 4.04 3.74 -5.58
C ASP A 216 3.81 3.64 -4.07
N TRP A 217 2.53 3.57 -3.69
CA TRP A 217 2.09 3.42 -2.31
C TRP A 217 2.70 2.19 -1.63
N VAL A 218 2.97 1.11 -2.38
CA VAL A 218 3.56 -0.11 -1.80
C VAL A 218 4.99 0.16 -1.36
N ALA A 219 5.78 0.83 -2.20
CA ALA A 219 7.13 1.25 -1.86
C ALA A 219 7.13 2.27 -0.71
N LEU A 220 6.25 3.27 -0.78
CA LEU A 220 6.16 4.33 0.23
C LEU A 220 5.81 3.76 1.61
N TYR A 221 4.71 3.01 1.73
CA TYR A 221 4.32 2.43 3.03
C TYR A 221 5.37 1.44 3.55
N SER A 222 6.05 0.71 2.68
CA SER A 222 7.14 -0.18 3.10
C SER A 222 8.35 0.60 3.62
N ALA A 223 8.67 1.74 3.01
CA ALA A 223 9.71 2.66 3.51
C ALA A 223 9.31 3.25 4.87
N LEU A 224 8.10 3.80 4.98
CA LEU A 224 7.57 4.40 6.20
C LEU A 224 7.49 3.39 7.35
N SER A 225 7.06 2.16 7.07
CA SER A 225 7.01 1.09 8.07
C SER A 225 8.40 0.73 8.61
N LYS A 226 9.43 0.73 7.78
CA LYS A 226 10.81 0.49 8.22
C LYS A 226 11.35 1.65 9.07
N VAL A 227 11.09 2.89 8.66
CA VAL A 227 11.42 4.08 9.47
C VAL A 227 10.72 3.99 10.83
N TRP A 228 9.44 3.62 10.83
CA TRP A 228 8.64 3.45 12.04
C TRP A 228 9.22 2.39 12.98
N VAL A 229 9.62 1.22 12.46
CA VAL A 229 10.28 0.18 13.26
C VAL A 229 11.59 0.69 13.87
N ALA A 230 12.41 1.39 13.08
CA ALA A 230 13.66 1.96 13.56
C ALA A 230 13.44 2.97 14.70
N LEU A 231 12.42 3.82 14.59
CA LEU A 231 12.04 4.76 15.64
C LEU A 231 11.65 4.05 16.95
N ASN A 232 10.83 3.01 16.88
CA ASN A 232 10.47 2.23 18.08
C ASN A 232 11.66 1.48 18.68
N GLU A 233 12.66 1.11 17.87
CA GLU A 233 13.86 0.46 18.37
C GLU A 233 14.77 1.42 19.15
N ILE A 234 14.92 2.67 18.68
CA ILE A 234 15.79 3.67 19.32
C ILE A 234 15.17 4.32 20.56
N GLU A 235 13.87 4.17 20.75
CA GLU A 235 13.14 4.62 21.95
C GLU A 235 13.38 3.68 23.15
N LYS A 236 13.88 2.46 22.92
CA LYS A 236 14.18 1.50 23.99
C LYS A 236 15.29 2.01 24.91
N GLU A 237 15.12 1.80 26.21
CA GLU A 237 16.10 2.18 27.23
C GLU A 237 17.49 1.55 26.97
N GLY A 238 18.56 2.31 27.26
CA GLY A 238 19.94 1.81 27.17
C GLY A 238 20.65 2.03 25.84
N ILE A 239 20.06 2.77 24.89
CA ILE A 239 20.71 3.11 23.62
C ILE A 239 21.44 4.45 23.75
N THR A 240 22.74 4.48 23.43
CA THR A 240 23.54 5.71 23.43
C THR A 240 23.15 6.63 22.26
N ASP A 241 23.38 7.93 22.38
CA ASP A 241 23.10 8.91 21.32
C ASP A 241 23.79 8.54 19.99
N TYR A 242 25.03 8.03 20.08
CA TYR A 242 25.75 7.52 18.92
C TYR A 242 25.01 6.34 18.24
N MET A 243 24.52 5.37 19.02
CA MET A 243 23.77 4.23 18.50
C MET A 243 22.43 4.66 17.88
N ARG A 244 21.76 5.67 18.44
CA ARG A 244 20.53 6.26 17.86
C ARG A 244 20.81 6.83 16.47
N SER A 245 21.81 7.70 16.36
CA SER A 245 22.20 8.31 15.10
C SER A 245 22.65 7.29 14.05
N SER A 246 23.41 6.27 14.45
CA SER A 246 23.83 5.19 13.56
C SER A 246 22.62 4.40 13.03
N LYS A 247 21.69 3.99 13.92
CA LYS A 247 20.50 3.23 13.51
C LYS A 247 19.58 4.03 12.59
N LEU A 248 19.38 5.32 12.86
CA LEU A 248 18.58 6.21 12.00
C LEU A 248 19.20 6.32 10.61
N ARG A 249 20.53 6.44 10.55
CA ARG A 249 21.28 6.50 9.29
C ARG A 249 21.16 5.23 8.47
N ASP A 250 21.41 4.08 9.07
CA ASP A 250 21.29 2.80 8.39
C ASP A 250 19.86 2.58 7.89
N SER A 251 18.87 2.96 8.69
CA SER A 251 17.46 2.85 8.32
C SER A 251 17.09 3.75 7.15
N LEU A 252 17.57 5.01 7.12
CA LEU A 252 17.34 5.93 6.01
C LEU A 252 18.02 5.48 4.71
N ASP A 253 19.26 5.00 4.79
CA ASP A 253 19.98 4.42 3.65
C ASP A 253 19.21 3.23 3.05
N LEU A 254 18.65 2.36 3.90
CA LEU A 254 17.86 1.20 3.48
C LEU A 254 16.53 1.56 2.82
N VAL A 255 15.89 2.67 3.23
CA VAL A 255 14.57 3.08 2.71
C VAL A 255 14.66 4.10 1.58
N GLY A 256 15.84 4.68 1.33
CA GLY A 256 16.02 5.74 0.33
C GLY A 256 15.51 5.34 -1.05
N SER A 257 15.85 4.14 -1.49
CA SER A 257 15.33 3.58 -2.75
C SER A 257 13.80 3.44 -2.78
N GLY A 258 13.15 3.22 -1.64
CA GLY A 258 11.70 3.16 -1.50
C GLY A 258 11.04 4.52 -1.67
N PHE A 259 11.62 5.56 -1.07
CA PHE A 259 11.13 6.94 -1.26
C PHE A 259 11.37 7.44 -2.68
N THR A 260 12.55 7.24 -3.26
CA THR A 260 12.82 7.61 -4.66
C THR A 260 11.85 6.92 -5.63
N ARG A 261 11.53 5.65 -5.37
CA ARG A 261 10.56 4.91 -6.17
C ARG A 261 9.10 5.30 -5.92
N SER A 262 8.81 5.99 -4.82
CA SER A 262 7.43 6.34 -4.45
C SER A 262 6.76 7.30 -5.43
N GLY A 263 7.54 8.02 -6.24
CA GLY A 263 7.01 9.07 -7.14
C GLY A 263 6.66 10.37 -6.42
N LEU A 264 6.89 10.47 -5.10
CA LEU A 264 6.78 11.72 -4.37
C LEU A 264 8.02 12.59 -4.59
N ASP A 265 7.82 13.90 -4.73
CA ASP A 265 8.87 14.90 -4.65
C ASP A 265 9.33 15.05 -3.20
N ILE A 266 10.25 14.16 -2.81
CA ILE A 266 10.84 14.14 -1.48
C ILE A 266 12.17 14.90 -1.48
N PRO A 267 12.49 15.65 -0.40
CA PRO A 267 13.81 16.23 -0.23
C PRO A 267 14.91 15.16 -0.30
N PRO A 268 16.15 15.54 -0.65
CA PRO A 268 17.27 14.63 -0.59
C PRO A 268 17.40 14.08 0.84
N LEU A 269 17.68 12.78 0.92
CA LEU A 269 17.96 12.13 2.19
C LEU A 269 19.17 12.79 2.86
N PRO A 270 19.19 12.93 4.20
CA PRO A 270 20.38 13.31 4.94
C PRO A 270 21.59 12.46 4.50
N GLY A 271 22.60 13.14 3.95
CA GLY A 271 23.75 12.49 3.34
C GLY A 271 24.64 11.75 4.34
N ARG A 272 25.45 10.81 3.82
CA ARG A 272 26.47 10.09 4.60
C ARG A 272 27.55 11.01 5.20
N GLU A 273 27.67 12.23 4.71
CA GLU A 273 28.63 13.22 5.20
C GLU A 273 28.14 13.94 6.46
N VAL A 274 26.86 13.79 6.83
CA VAL A 274 26.33 14.30 8.08
C VAL A 274 26.96 13.52 9.23
N ARG A 275 27.60 14.25 10.16
CA ARG A 275 28.21 13.68 11.35
C ARG A 275 27.14 13.00 12.22
N PRO A 276 27.45 11.88 12.91
CA PRO A 276 26.48 11.17 13.74
C PRO A 276 25.74 12.10 14.72
N GLU A 277 26.43 13.05 15.33
CA GLU A 277 25.86 13.96 16.33
C GLU A 277 24.83 14.95 15.74
N ALA A 278 24.83 15.14 14.42
CA ALA A 278 23.89 16.01 13.70
C ALA A 278 22.82 15.24 12.91
N TYR A 279 22.91 13.90 12.86
CA TYR A 279 22.07 13.09 11.98
C TYR A 279 20.60 13.07 12.41
N GLU A 280 20.33 13.01 13.72
CA GLU A 280 18.97 13.01 14.26
C GLU A 280 18.20 14.28 13.87
N LYS A 281 18.84 15.45 13.98
CA LYS A 281 18.24 16.74 13.58
C LYS A 281 17.98 16.82 12.08
N ALA A 282 18.88 16.26 11.27
CA ALA A 282 18.69 16.18 9.82
C ALA A 282 17.54 15.22 9.45
N PHE A 283 17.41 14.10 10.17
CA PHE A 283 16.30 13.17 10.05
C PHE A 283 14.96 13.84 10.42
N GLU A 284 14.90 14.57 11.53
CA GLU A 284 13.71 15.29 11.96
C GLU A 284 13.27 16.32 10.89
N ALA A 285 14.20 17.13 10.39
CA ALA A 285 13.92 18.09 9.33
C ALA A 285 13.41 17.42 8.04
N PHE A 286 13.95 16.24 7.70
CA PHE A 286 13.50 15.44 6.57
C PHE A 286 12.06 14.94 6.76
N ILE A 287 11.73 14.36 7.93
CA ILE A 287 10.38 13.88 8.25
C ILE A 287 9.37 15.02 8.27
N ILE A 288 9.72 16.17 8.88
CA ILE A 288 8.90 17.38 8.88
C ILE A 288 8.58 17.83 7.45
N LYS A 289 9.58 17.81 6.56
CA LYS A 289 9.39 18.23 5.17
C LYS A 289 8.54 17.23 4.36
N ILE A 290 8.59 15.94 4.68
CA ILE A 290 7.76 14.91 4.03
C ILE A 290 6.31 14.98 4.48
N PHE A 291 6.06 15.07 5.79
CA PHE A 291 4.71 14.97 6.35
C PHE A 291 4.03 16.32 6.58
N GLY A 292 4.79 17.41 6.42
CA GLY A 292 4.38 18.76 6.76
C GLY A 292 4.25 18.91 8.28
N ALA A 293 5.15 19.66 8.91
CA ALA A 293 4.75 20.36 10.13
C ALA A 293 3.71 21.41 9.71
N ARG A 294 2.49 21.30 10.23
CA ARG A 294 1.66 22.49 10.42
C ARG A 294 2.18 23.24 11.62
#